data_AF-A0A183H2Q1-F1
#
_entry.id   AF-A0A183H2Q1-F1
#
_cell.length_a   1.000
_cell.length_b   1.000
_cell.length_c   1.000
_cell.angle_alpha   90.00
_cell.angle_beta   90.00
_cell.angle_gamma   90.00
#
_symmetry.space_group_name_H-M   'P 1'
#
loop_
_entity.id
_entity.type
_entity.pdbx_description
1 polymer ?
#
loop_
_entity_poly.entity_id
_entity_poly.type
_entity_poly.pdbx_seq_one_letter_code
_entity_poly.pdbx_strand_id
1 'polypeptide(L)'
;MVIDAWEMVLQLMHEGEIDAIKSEHRFAYGSVGDPERNIPPYQTMEYEIELICIADGPLYTTLRTNELVKHIMELKERGNYFYNRKELEKAIYVYKRSTELIDMPPEDETLRSLFSVIYSNLSVCYAKLCDWKLTLDASSDALNLNAGNTKALFRRANAYANLNLIEEAIDTLNIAHEIDPNDELIVKELRRLKARLKLCREQERSLYKRMLAGAQVDNERRIYSIHRLRYLLLAFFIVVFALFIHFLRIVMDW
;
A
#
# COMPACT_ATOMS: atom_id res chain seq x y z
N MET A 1 15.33 25.64 -2.61
CA MET A 1 15.80 24.26 -2.38
C MET A 1 17.10 24.30 -1.59
N VAL A 2 17.16 23.57 -0.48
CA VAL A 2 18.38 23.35 0.33
C VAL A 2 18.93 21.97 -0.04
N ILE A 3 20.24 21.86 -0.30
CA ILE A 3 20.90 20.57 -0.59
C ILE A 3 21.38 19.89 0.69
N ASP A 4 21.44 18.55 0.68
CA ASP A 4 21.84 17.74 1.84
C ASP A 4 23.21 18.17 2.40
N ALA A 5 24.16 18.52 1.52
CA ALA A 5 25.49 18.96 1.91
C ALA A 5 25.45 20.18 2.85
N TRP A 6 24.54 21.12 2.62
CA TRP A 6 24.38 22.28 3.49
C TRP A 6 23.81 21.86 4.85
N GLU A 7 22.79 21.00 4.87
CA GLU A 7 22.21 20.51 6.13
C GLU A 7 23.21 19.71 6.99
N MET A 8 24.18 19.04 6.35
CA MET A 8 25.24 18.29 7.05
C MET A 8 26.35 19.21 7.57
N VAL A 9 26.83 20.15 6.75
CA VAL A 9 27.95 21.02 7.15
C VAL A 9 27.51 22.07 8.17
N LEU A 10 26.31 22.62 8.06
CA LEU A 10 25.80 23.62 9.01
C LEU A 10 25.73 23.09 10.46
N GLN A 11 25.68 21.77 10.67
CA GLN A 11 25.73 21.15 12.01
C GLN A 11 27.13 21.16 12.63
N LEU A 12 28.16 21.46 11.85
CA LEU A 12 29.56 21.47 12.26
C LEU A 12 30.14 22.89 12.38
N MET A 13 29.42 23.90 11.89
CA MET A 13 29.86 25.30 11.85
C MET A 13 29.47 26.07 13.12
N HIS A 14 30.21 27.14 13.38
CA HIS A 14 29.92 28.15 14.40
C HIS A 14 29.30 29.42 13.78
N GLU A 15 28.55 30.20 14.58
CA GLU A 15 28.02 31.49 14.12
C GLU A 15 29.15 32.45 13.69
N GLY A 16 29.00 33.06 12.52
CA GLY A 16 29.98 33.92 11.86
C GLY A 16 31.07 33.17 11.09
N GLU A 17 31.09 31.84 11.11
CA GLU A 17 32.08 31.04 10.38
C GLU A 17 31.81 31.06 8.87
N ILE A 18 32.89 31.14 8.09
CA ILE A 18 32.87 31.07 6.63
C ILE A 18 33.69 29.85 6.22
N ASP A 19 33.04 28.89 5.54
CA ASP A 19 33.66 27.65 5.11
C ASP A 19 33.50 27.41 3.61
N ALA A 20 34.56 26.87 3.01
CA ALA A 20 34.56 26.36 1.64
C ALA A 20 34.20 24.87 1.62
N ILE A 21 33.09 24.53 0.97
CA ILE A 21 32.53 23.18 0.94
C ILE A 21 32.62 22.62 -0.47
N LYS A 22 33.29 21.48 -0.59
CA LYS A 22 33.26 20.65 -1.81
C LYS A 22 32.32 19.48 -1.60
N SER A 23 31.27 19.42 -2.39
CA SER A 23 30.21 18.42 -2.29
C SER A 23 30.11 17.59 -3.56
N GLU A 24 30.22 16.27 -3.44
CA GLU A 24 29.88 15.37 -4.53
C GLU A 24 28.40 15.50 -4.91
N HIS A 25 28.09 15.25 -6.19
CA HIS A 25 26.74 15.38 -6.73
C HIS A 25 25.66 14.69 -5.88
N ARG A 26 25.96 13.53 -5.27
CA ARG A 26 25.02 12.76 -4.45
C ARG A 26 24.49 13.50 -3.21
N PHE A 27 25.24 14.48 -2.70
CA PHE A 27 24.83 15.35 -1.57
C PHE A 27 24.35 16.73 -2.05
N ALA A 28 24.34 16.95 -3.37
CA ALA A 28 23.88 18.18 -4.03
C ALA A 28 22.68 17.89 -4.94
N TYR A 29 22.85 18.03 -6.27
CA TYR A 29 21.77 17.90 -7.26
C TYR A 29 21.70 16.52 -7.93
N GLY A 30 22.43 15.54 -7.41
CA GLY A 30 22.33 14.13 -7.76
C GLY A 30 22.56 13.83 -9.25
N SER A 31 21.95 12.73 -9.69
CA SER A 31 21.96 12.27 -11.08
C SER A 31 21.04 13.06 -12.01
N VAL A 32 20.21 13.96 -11.47
CA VAL A 32 19.24 14.73 -12.26
C VAL A 32 19.76 16.13 -12.57
N GLY A 33 20.64 16.71 -11.75
CA GLY A 33 21.10 18.09 -11.90
C GLY A 33 20.03 19.10 -11.48
N ASP A 34 20.11 20.35 -11.93
CA ASP A 34 19.06 21.37 -11.79
C ASP A 34 19.03 22.24 -13.05
N PRO A 35 18.07 21.99 -13.96
CA PRO A 35 17.96 22.74 -15.21
C PRO A 35 17.71 24.24 -15.01
N GLU A 36 16.99 24.64 -13.96
CA GLU A 36 16.67 26.07 -13.72
C GLU A 36 17.93 26.85 -13.36
N ARG A 37 18.87 26.19 -12.70
CA ARG A 37 20.17 26.75 -12.28
C ARG A 37 21.30 26.39 -13.23
N ASN A 38 21.00 25.74 -14.36
CA ASN A 38 21.97 25.26 -15.34
C ASN A 38 23.04 24.32 -14.73
N ILE A 39 22.62 23.44 -13.82
CA ILE A 39 23.48 22.48 -13.14
C ILE A 39 23.33 21.11 -13.81
N PRO A 40 24.32 20.60 -14.55
CA PRO A 40 24.28 19.27 -15.13
C PRO A 40 24.09 18.13 -14.11
N PRO A 41 23.54 16.99 -14.57
CA PRO A 41 23.63 15.71 -13.88
C PRO A 41 25.05 15.38 -13.40
N TYR A 42 25.16 14.79 -12.21
CA TYR A 42 26.42 14.29 -11.64
C TYR A 42 27.50 15.37 -11.40
N GLN A 43 27.12 16.65 -11.38
CA GLN A 43 28.07 17.73 -11.12
C GLN A 43 28.46 17.82 -9.64
N THR A 44 29.77 17.75 -9.38
CA THR A 44 30.36 18.13 -8.08
C THR A 44 30.28 19.63 -7.91
N MET A 45 29.85 20.05 -6.73
CA MET A 45 29.60 21.45 -6.42
C MET A 45 30.64 21.98 -5.43
N GLU A 46 31.03 23.23 -5.58
CA GLU A 46 31.90 23.96 -4.67
C GLU A 46 31.17 25.23 -4.24
N TYR A 47 31.07 25.45 -2.93
CA TYR A 47 30.37 26.60 -2.34
C TYR A 47 31.23 27.24 -1.26
N GLU A 48 31.02 28.52 -1.05
CA GLU A 48 31.43 29.23 0.16
C GLU A 48 30.16 29.57 0.93
N ILE A 49 30.07 29.13 2.18
CA ILE A 49 28.91 29.34 3.05
C ILE A 49 29.33 30.11 4.27
N GLU A 50 28.56 31.15 4.60
CA GLU A 50 28.66 31.89 5.85
C GLU A 50 27.48 31.51 6.75
N LEU A 51 27.75 31.02 7.96
CA LEU A 51 26.72 30.77 8.96
C LEU A 51 26.42 32.07 9.72
N ILE A 52 25.43 32.82 9.27
CA ILE A 52 25.13 34.15 9.84
C ILE A 52 24.64 34.06 11.29
N CYS A 53 23.68 33.17 11.58
CA CYS A 53 23.15 32.97 12.93
C CYS A 53 22.44 31.62 13.08
N ILE A 54 22.33 31.16 14.33
CA ILE A 54 21.56 30.02 14.78
C ILE A 54 20.47 30.57 15.72
N ALA A 55 19.22 30.45 15.30
CA ALA A 55 18.07 30.83 16.12
C ALA A 55 17.24 29.60 16.47
N ASP A 56 16.50 29.68 17.58
CA ASP A 56 15.51 28.67 17.92
C ASP A 56 14.50 28.53 16.78
N GLY A 57 14.16 27.27 16.46
CA GLY A 57 13.13 26.97 15.47
C GLY A 57 11.79 27.56 15.88
N PRO A 58 10.91 27.90 14.92
CA PRO A 58 9.62 28.47 15.25
C PRO A 58 8.79 27.44 16.05
N LEU A 59 8.21 27.90 17.16
CA LEU A 59 7.21 27.13 17.90
C LEU A 59 5.93 27.07 17.07
N TYR A 60 5.75 25.98 16.31
CA TYR A 60 4.61 25.77 15.41
C TYR A 60 3.25 25.88 16.10
N THR A 61 3.19 25.58 17.40
CA THR A 61 1.99 25.74 18.25
C THR A 61 1.59 27.19 18.49
N THR A 62 2.54 28.13 18.41
CA THR A 62 2.32 29.56 18.67
C THR A 62 2.30 30.42 17.41
N LEU A 63 2.63 29.84 16.25
CA LEU A 63 2.62 30.53 14.97
C LEU A 63 1.19 30.93 14.60
N ARG A 64 1.05 32.10 13.96
CA ARG A 64 -0.24 32.51 13.39
C ARG A 64 -0.61 31.55 12.24
N THR A 65 -1.90 31.25 12.10
CA THR A 65 -2.41 30.31 11.08
C THR A 65 -1.87 30.61 9.69
N ASN A 66 -1.82 31.89 9.28
CA ASN A 66 -1.32 32.28 7.96
C ASN A 66 0.17 31.98 7.75
N GLU A 67 1.00 32.20 8.78
CA GLU A 67 2.44 31.92 8.73
C GLU A 67 2.69 30.41 8.69
N LEU A 68 1.91 29.66 9.48
CA LEU A 68 1.96 28.20 9.52
C LEU A 68 1.53 27.58 8.18
N VAL A 69 0.43 28.06 7.59
CA VAL A 69 -0.03 27.65 6.25
C VAL A 69 1.07 27.90 5.21
N LYS A 70 1.68 29.09 5.23
CA LYS A 70 2.78 29.42 4.31
C LYS A 70 3.95 28.45 4.46
N HIS A 71 4.39 28.19 5.68
CA HIS A 71 5.48 27.26 5.97
C HIS A 71 5.19 25.84 5.50
N ILE A 72 3.98 25.33 5.78
CA ILE A 72 3.55 24.00 5.34
C ILE A 72 3.47 23.92 3.80
N MET A 73 3.03 25.00 3.14
CA MET A 73 3.05 25.07 1.68
C MET A 73 4.46 24.98 1.12
N GLU A 74 5.44 25.67 1.71
CA GLU A 74 6.85 25.58 1.31
C GLU A 74 7.41 24.16 1.46
N LEU A 75 7.07 23.47 2.56
CA LEU A 75 7.45 22.07 2.75
C LEU A 75 6.78 21.14 1.75
N LYS A 76 5.48 21.34 1.45
CA LYS A 76 4.77 20.60 0.42
C LYS A 76 5.45 20.76 -0.94
N GLU A 77 5.85 21.98 -1.33
CA GLU A 77 6.58 22.20 -2.58
C GLU A 77 7.99 21.58 -2.57
N ARG A 78 8.67 21.60 -1.41
CA ARG A 78 9.94 20.87 -1.24
C ARG A 78 9.77 19.36 -1.44
N GLY A 79 8.68 18.78 -0.94
CA GLY A 79 8.36 17.37 -1.20
C GLY A 79 8.07 17.10 -2.67
N ASN A 80 7.30 17.98 -3.33
CA ASN A 80 6.99 17.88 -4.76
C ASN A 80 8.26 17.91 -5.62
N TYR A 81 9.22 18.77 -5.25
CA TYR A 81 10.51 18.86 -5.91
C TYR A 81 11.23 17.50 -5.94
N PHE A 82 11.36 16.82 -4.79
CA PHE A 82 12.00 15.50 -4.72
C PHE A 82 11.17 14.42 -5.44
N TYR A 83 9.84 14.46 -5.32
CA TYR A 83 8.96 13.52 -6.00
C TYR A 83 9.10 13.58 -7.53
N ASN A 84 9.15 14.79 -8.11
CA ASN A 84 9.30 14.99 -9.55
C ASN A 84 10.64 14.46 -10.08
N ARG A 85 11.67 14.44 -9.24
CA ARG A 85 12.99 13.88 -9.53
C ARG A 85 13.10 12.38 -9.31
N LYS A 86 12.01 11.74 -8.86
CA LYS A 86 11.95 10.32 -8.48
C LYS A 86 12.83 9.97 -7.27
N GLU A 87 13.20 10.97 -6.47
CA GLU A 87 13.91 10.79 -5.20
C GLU A 87 12.87 10.54 -4.09
N LEU A 88 12.25 9.35 -4.10
CA LEU A 88 11.03 9.06 -3.35
C LEU A 88 11.24 9.08 -1.83
N GLU A 89 12.37 8.59 -1.34
CA GLU A 89 12.69 8.53 0.08
C GLU A 89 12.81 9.94 0.68
N LYS A 90 13.42 10.89 -0.06
CA LYS A 90 13.50 12.29 0.32
C LYS A 90 12.13 12.97 0.31
N ALA A 91 11.32 12.68 -0.71
CA ALA A 91 9.95 13.18 -0.77
C ALA A 91 9.12 12.71 0.44
N ILE A 92 9.21 11.41 0.77
CA ILE A 92 8.56 10.82 1.96
C ILE A 92 9.03 11.53 3.23
N TYR A 93 10.34 11.69 3.41
CA TYR A 93 10.90 12.35 4.58
C TYR A 93 10.31 13.76 4.78
N VAL A 94 10.28 14.57 3.72
CA VAL A 94 9.75 15.94 3.78
C VAL A 94 8.25 15.94 4.08
N TYR A 95 7.45 15.11 3.41
CA TYR A 95 6.01 15.06 3.65
C TYR A 95 5.68 14.60 5.08
N LYS A 96 6.36 13.56 5.60
CA LYS A 96 6.16 13.09 6.99
C LYS A 96 6.55 14.16 8.00
N ARG A 97 7.71 14.80 7.81
CA ARG A 97 8.14 15.90 8.68
C ARG A 97 7.15 17.06 8.66
N SER A 98 6.49 17.31 7.51
CA SER A 98 5.44 18.34 7.41
C SER A 98 4.23 18.00 8.29
N THR A 99 3.81 16.74 8.30
CA THR A 99 2.65 16.27 9.08
C THR A 99 2.92 16.21 10.58
N GLU A 100 4.18 16.06 10.98
CA GLU A 100 4.63 15.96 12.38
C GLU A 100 4.83 17.35 13.04
N LEU A 101 4.58 18.45 12.35
CA LEU A 101 4.79 19.81 12.90
C LEU A 101 3.75 20.22 13.95
N ILE A 102 2.58 19.60 13.94
CA ILE A 102 1.46 19.92 14.83
C ILE A 102 0.95 18.62 15.44
N ASP A 103 0.88 18.55 16.77
CA ASP A 103 0.47 17.33 17.50
C ASP A 103 -1.03 17.02 17.37
N MET A 104 -1.83 18.03 17.04
CA MET A 104 -3.29 17.93 16.99
C MET A 104 -3.81 18.20 15.57
N PRO A 105 -4.88 17.50 15.15
CA PRO A 105 -5.53 17.77 13.88
C PRO A 105 -5.99 19.24 13.84
N PRO A 106 -5.71 19.98 12.76
CA PRO A 106 -6.03 21.39 12.71
C PRO A 106 -7.54 21.60 12.72
N GLU A 107 -7.99 22.56 13.53
CA GLU A 107 -9.38 23.01 13.52
C GLU A 107 -9.70 23.83 12.26
N ASP A 108 -8.69 24.54 11.73
CA ASP A 108 -8.82 25.37 10.55
C ASP A 108 -8.95 24.54 9.27
N GLU A 109 -10.03 24.79 8.51
CA GLU A 109 -10.36 24.06 7.28
C GLU A 109 -9.28 24.17 6.19
N THR A 110 -8.60 25.33 6.10
CA THR A 110 -7.53 25.52 5.11
C THR A 110 -6.32 24.64 5.42
N LEU A 111 -5.96 24.52 6.70
CA LEU A 111 -4.93 23.60 7.16
C LEU A 111 -5.35 22.15 6.95
N ARG A 112 -6.59 21.77 7.32
CA ARG A 112 -7.10 20.40 7.10
C ARG A 112 -7.00 20.00 5.63
N SER A 113 -7.44 20.86 4.72
CA SER A 113 -7.36 20.62 3.29
C SER A 113 -5.90 20.51 2.81
N LEU A 114 -5.01 21.38 3.30
CA LEU A 114 -3.58 21.35 2.96
C LEU A 114 -2.89 20.06 3.43
N PHE A 115 -3.13 19.63 4.67
CA PHE A 115 -2.61 18.37 5.18
C PHE A 115 -3.21 17.17 4.45
N SER A 116 -4.50 17.20 4.11
CA SER A 116 -5.11 16.16 3.27
C SER A 116 -4.37 16.01 1.94
N VAL A 117 -3.97 17.11 1.29
CA VAL A 117 -3.15 17.07 0.08
C VAL A 117 -1.77 16.46 0.35
N ILE A 118 -1.12 16.81 1.46
CA ILE A 118 0.21 16.29 1.82
C ILE A 118 0.16 14.77 2.07
N TYR A 119 -0.78 14.29 2.88
CA TYR A 119 -1.00 12.86 3.11
C TYR A 119 -1.33 12.12 1.81
N SER A 120 -2.15 12.75 0.96
CA SER A 120 -2.45 12.20 -0.36
C SER A 120 -1.16 12.08 -1.19
N ASN A 121 -0.28 13.08 -1.22
CA ASN A 121 1.00 13.00 -1.93
C ASN A 121 1.95 11.95 -1.35
N LEU A 122 2.01 11.85 -0.01
CA LEU A 122 2.74 10.81 0.69
C LEU A 122 2.30 9.40 0.26
N SER A 123 0.98 9.17 0.14
CA SER A 123 0.45 7.88 -0.33
C SER A 123 0.93 7.51 -1.74
N VAL A 124 1.15 8.48 -2.63
CA VAL A 124 1.71 8.19 -3.98
C VAL A 124 3.15 7.72 -3.90
N CYS A 125 3.95 8.31 -3.01
CA CYS A 125 5.32 7.88 -2.81
C CYS A 125 5.36 6.42 -2.33
N TYR A 126 4.53 6.06 -1.36
CA TYR A 126 4.41 4.67 -0.90
C TYR A 126 3.91 3.72 -1.99
N ALA A 127 2.93 4.14 -2.78
CA ALA A 127 2.42 3.35 -3.90
C ALA A 127 3.51 3.07 -4.95
N LYS A 128 4.39 4.04 -5.23
CA LYS A 128 5.54 3.86 -6.14
C LYS A 128 6.60 2.91 -5.59
N LEU A 129 6.71 2.78 -4.27
CA LEU A 129 7.54 1.79 -3.60
C LEU A 129 6.83 0.43 -3.43
N CYS A 130 5.61 0.29 -3.94
CA CYS A 130 4.75 -0.89 -3.78
C CYS A 130 4.43 -1.23 -2.31
N ASP A 131 4.54 -0.26 -1.39
CA ASP A 131 4.09 -0.42 -0.02
C ASP A 131 2.61 -0.06 0.09
N TRP A 132 1.76 -1.04 -0.24
CA TRP A 132 0.31 -0.85 -0.29
C TRP A 132 -0.32 -0.64 1.09
N LYS A 133 0.33 -1.11 2.17
CA LYS A 133 -0.16 -0.89 3.54
C LYS A 133 0.03 0.57 3.93
N LEU A 134 1.24 1.10 3.79
CA LEU A 134 1.51 2.52 4.05
C LEU A 134 0.75 3.45 3.10
N THR A 135 0.51 3.01 1.85
CA THR A 135 -0.37 3.74 0.92
C THR A 135 -1.79 3.85 1.48
N LEU A 136 -2.33 2.74 2.01
CA LEU A 136 -3.67 2.71 2.59
C LEU A 136 -3.76 3.61 3.82
N ASP A 137 -2.79 3.55 4.72
CA ASP A 137 -2.74 4.38 5.93
C ASP A 137 -2.69 5.86 5.56
N ALA A 138 -1.73 6.28 4.74
CA ALA A 138 -1.57 7.68 4.33
C ALA A 138 -2.79 8.21 3.53
N SER A 139 -3.38 7.38 2.67
CA SER A 139 -4.60 7.79 1.95
C SER A 139 -5.82 7.87 2.86
N SER A 140 -5.88 7.09 3.93
CA SER A 140 -6.94 7.17 4.94
C SER A 140 -6.79 8.41 5.81
N ASP A 141 -5.56 8.76 6.22
CA ASP A 141 -5.27 10.01 6.93
C ASP A 141 -5.67 11.23 6.10
N ALA A 142 -5.40 11.21 4.78
CA ALA A 142 -5.86 12.25 3.87
C ALA A 142 -7.39 12.41 3.87
N LEU A 143 -8.14 11.30 3.90
CA LEU A 143 -9.60 11.30 3.85
C LEU A 143 -10.25 11.62 5.21
N ASN A 144 -9.58 11.30 6.32
CA ASN A 144 -10.00 11.72 7.65
C ASN A 144 -9.97 13.25 7.79
N LEU A 145 -9.02 13.91 7.11
CA LEU A 145 -8.92 15.36 7.07
C LEU A 145 -9.91 15.98 6.09
N ASN A 146 -10.02 15.42 4.88
CA ASN A 146 -10.95 15.85 3.83
C ASN A 146 -11.47 14.64 3.03
N ALA A 147 -12.70 14.24 3.33
CA ALA A 147 -13.37 13.11 2.68
C ALA A 147 -13.65 13.35 1.17
N GLY A 148 -13.69 14.60 0.72
CA GLY A 148 -13.90 15.00 -0.67
C GLY A 148 -12.66 14.90 -1.55
N ASN A 149 -11.50 14.48 -1.01
CA ASN A 149 -10.26 14.39 -1.77
C ASN A 149 -10.28 13.19 -2.75
N THR A 150 -10.77 13.44 -3.96
CA THR A 150 -10.89 12.43 -5.03
C THR A 150 -9.56 11.76 -5.38
N LYS A 151 -8.45 12.49 -5.32
CA LYS A 151 -7.10 11.93 -5.52
C LYS A 151 -6.74 10.92 -4.43
N ALA A 152 -7.06 11.21 -3.17
CA ALA A 152 -6.84 10.28 -2.07
C ALA A 152 -7.74 9.04 -2.18
N LEU A 153 -9.02 9.20 -2.55
CA LEU A 153 -9.93 8.07 -2.81
C LEU A 153 -9.39 7.16 -3.92
N PHE A 154 -8.94 7.74 -5.04
CA PHE A 154 -8.35 6.96 -6.14
C PHE A 154 -7.10 6.18 -5.68
N ARG A 155 -6.21 6.83 -4.90
CA ARG A 155 -4.99 6.20 -4.36
C ARG A 155 -5.33 5.07 -3.38
N ARG A 156 -6.33 5.26 -2.51
CA ARG A 156 -6.82 4.25 -1.57
C ARG A 156 -7.40 3.04 -2.29
N ALA A 157 -8.23 3.26 -3.30
CA ALA A 157 -8.78 2.19 -4.13
C ALA A 157 -7.69 1.41 -4.88
N ASN A 158 -6.67 2.11 -5.38
CA ASN A 158 -5.51 1.47 -5.99
C ASN A 158 -4.77 0.56 -4.99
N ALA A 159 -4.58 1.00 -3.74
CA ALA A 159 -4.00 0.18 -2.69
C ALA A 159 -4.84 -1.06 -2.38
N TYR A 160 -6.15 -0.91 -2.17
CA TYR A 160 -7.08 -2.04 -1.98
C TYR A 160 -7.00 -3.04 -3.14
N ALA A 161 -6.98 -2.58 -4.38
CA ALA A 161 -6.90 -3.44 -5.56
C ALA A 161 -5.60 -4.26 -5.63
N ASN A 162 -4.48 -3.69 -5.18
CA ASN A 162 -3.19 -4.38 -5.09
C ASN A 162 -3.10 -5.32 -3.88
N LEU A 163 -3.85 -5.05 -2.81
CA LEU A 163 -4.04 -5.96 -1.67
C LEU A 163 -5.09 -7.06 -1.94
N ASN A 164 -5.61 -7.14 -3.17
CA ASN A 164 -6.65 -8.07 -3.59
C ASN A 164 -8.00 -7.91 -2.86
N LEU A 165 -8.24 -6.72 -2.29
CA LEU A 165 -9.49 -6.28 -1.67
C LEU A 165 -10.32 -5.54 -2.73
N ILE A 166 -10.85 -6.31 -3.69
CA ILE A 166 -11.42 -5.75 -4.93
C ILE A 166 -12.76 -5.07 -4.70
N GLU A 167 -13.56 -5.56 -3.76
CA GLU A 167 -14.87 -4.98 -3.46
C GLU A 167 -14.70 -3.61 -2.79
N GLU A 168 -13.81 -3.53 -1.81
CA GLU A 168 -13.44 -2.30 -1.10
C GLU A 168 -12.84 -1.25 -2.05
N ALA A 169 -12.07 -1.69 -3.04
CA ALA A 169 -11.54 -0.84 -4.10
C ALA A 169 -12.66 -0.23 -4.97
N ILE A 170 -13.65 -1.04 -5.36
CA ILE A 170 -14.80 -0.59 -6.16
C ILE A 170 -15.66 0.38 -5.36
N ASP A 171 -15.97 0.06 -4.10
CA ASP A 171 -16.76 0.93 -3.23
C ASP A 171 -16.10 2.29 -3.04
N THR A 172 -14.78 2.29 -2.79
CA THR A 172 -14.01 3.53 -2.68
C THR A 172 -14.03 4.37 -3.96
N LEU A 173 -13.93 3.75 -5.15
CA LEU A 173 -14.03 4.48 -6.42
C LEU A 173 -15.45 4.95 -6.75
N ASN A 174 -16.49 4.23 -6.31
CA ASN A 174 -17.86 4.72 -6.47
C ASN A 174 -18.05 6.03 -5.71
N ILE A 175 -17.53 6.13 -4.47
CA ILE A 175 -17.51 7.40 -3.72
C ILE A 175 -16.76 8.49 -4.50
N ALA A 176 -15.60 8.16 -5.06
CA ALA A 176 -14.83 9.11 -5.86
C ALA A 176 -15.61 9.58 -7.11
N HIS A 177 -16.33 8.67 -7.75
CA HIS A 177 -17.16 8.94 -8.92
C HIS A 177 -18.42 9.75 -8.59
N GLU A 178 -19.00 9.59 -7.40
CA GLU A 178 -20.10 10.43 -6.93
C GLU A 178 -19.66 11.89 -6.77
N ILE A 179 -18.41 12.12 -6.35
CA ILE A 179 -17.83 13.47 -6.20
C ILE A 179 -17.42 14.06 -7.55
N ASP A 180 -16.74 13.27 -8.40
CA ASP A 180 -16.33 13.68 -9.75
C ASP A 180 -16.76 12.65 -10.80
N PRO A 181 -17.99 12.77 -11.35
CA PRO A 181 -18.53 11.81 -12.31
C PRO A 181 -17.81 11.80 -13.66
N ASN A 182 -17.09 12.88 -14.01
CA ASN A 182 -16.50 13.06 -15.32
C ASN A 182 -15.02 12.66 -15.39
N ASP A 183 -14.41 12.24 -14.27
CA ASP A 183 -13.03 11.77 -14.27
C ASP A 183 -12.90 10.45 -15.02
N GLU A 184 -12.29 10.52 -16.21
CA GLU A 184 -12.06 9.39 -17.09
C GLU A 184 -11.21 8.28 -16.44
N LEU A 185 -10.26 8.65 -15.57
CA LEU A 185 -9.40 7.68 -14.88
C LEU A 185 -10.22 6.87 -13.88
N ILE A 186 -11.10 7.51 -13.12
CA ILE A 186 -12.00 6.83 -12.17
C ILE A 186 -12.93 5.87 -12.92
N VAL A 187 -13.58 6.32 -13.99
CA VAL A 187 -14.50 5.50 -14.79
C VAL A 187 -13.79 4.30 -15.41
N LYS A 188 -12.59 4.51 -15.98
CA LYS A 188 -11.77 3.44 -16.57
C LYS A 188 -11.37 2.41 -15.51
N GLU A 189 -10.95 2.87 -14.34
CA GLU A 189 -10.51 2.00 -13.25
C GLU A 189 -11.66 1.19 -12.66
N LEU A 190 -12.83 1.81 -12.45
CA LEU A 190 -14.06 1.11 -12.05
C LEU A 190 -14.42 -0.01 -13.03
N ARG A 191 -14.35 0.25 -14.34
CA ARG A 191 -14.61 -0.77 -15.37
C ARG A 191 -13.62 -1.93 -15.27
N ARG A 192 -12.33 -1.63 -15.07
CA ARG A 192 -11.27 -2.63 -14.89
C ARG A 192 -11.52 -3.51 -13.67
N LEU A 193 -11.81 -2.92 -12.52
CA LEU A 193 -12.02 -3.66 -11.27
C LEU A 193 -13.31 -4.48 -11.29
N LYS A 194 -14.41 -3.95 -11.84
CA LYS A 194 -15.67 -4.71 -12.00
C LYS A 194 -15.48 -5.94 -12.90
N ALA A 195 -14.71 -5.82 -13.99
CA ALA A 195 -14.36 -6.95 -14.84
C ALA A 195 -13.51 -7.99 -14.09
N ARG A 196 -12.51 -7.54 -13.32
CA ARG A 196 -11.67 -8.41 -12.47
C ARG A 196 -12.52 -9.16 -11.43
N LEU A 197 -13.41 -8.47 -10.72
CA LEU A 197 -14.29 -9.07 -9.72
C LEU A 197 -15.19 -10.15 -10.33
N LYS A 198 -15.77 -9.88 -11.51
CA LYS A 198 -16.58 -10.87 -12.23
C LYS A 198 -15.78 -12.13 -12.55
N LEU A 199 -14.55 -11.98 -13.05
CA LEU A 199 -13.67 -13.11 -13.36
C LEU A 199 -13.32 -13.92 -12.10
N CYS A 200 -12.97 -13.26 -10.99
CA CYS A 200 -12.69 -13.94 -9.72
C CYS A 200 -13.90 -14.78 -9.26
N ARG A 201 -15.11 -14.20 -9.29
CA ARG A 201 -16.34 -14.90 -8.91
C ARG A 201 -16.66 -16.09 -9.82
N GLU A 202 -16.39 -15.98 -11.12
CA GLU A 202 -16.54 -17.10 -12.07
C GLU A 202 -15.54 -18.23 -11.77
N GLN A 203 -14.28 -17.88 -11.48
CA GLN A 203 -13.25 -18.85 -11.10
C GLN A 203 -13.60 -19.55 -9.79
N GLU A 204 -14.01 -18.81 -8.75
CA GLU A 204 -14.47 -19.37 -7.47
C GLU A 204 -15.63 -20.34 -7.68
N ARG A 205 -16.67 -19.95 -8.42
CA ARG A 205 -17.82 -20.82 -8.75
C ARG A 205 -17.37 -22.10 -9.45
N SER A 206 -16.43 -22.00 -10.40
CA SER A 206 -15.89 -23.17 -11.11
C SER A 206 -15.10 -24.10 -10.17
N LEU A 207 -14.35 -23.53 -9.22
CA LEU A 207 -13.59 -24.27 -8.22
C LEU A 207 -14.54 -25.01 -7.28
N TYR A 208 -15.55 -24.32 -6.74
CA TYR A 208 -16.58 -24.93 -5.88
C TYR A 208 -17.31 -26.08 -6.59
N LYS A 209 -17.68 -25.91 -7.86
CA LYS A 209 -18.33 -26.97 -8.65
C LYS A 209 -17.44 -28.21 -8.79
N ARG A 210 -16.13 -28.03 -9.04
CA ARG A 210 -15.17 -29.15 -9.13
C ARG A 210 -14.96 -29.84 -7.78
N MET A 211 -14.84 -29.07 -6.70
CA MET A 211 -14.66 -29.62 -5.36
C MET A 211 -15.88 -30.45 -4.91
N LEU A 212 -17.10 -29.96 -5.17
CA LEU A 212 -18.32 -30.69 -4.84
C LEU A 212 -18.47 -31.98 -5.66
N ALA A 213 -18.15 -31.93 -6.96
CA ALA A 213 -18.17 -33.12 -7.80
C ALA A 213 -17.15 -34.18 -7.33
N GLY A 214 -15.94 -33.77 -6.95
CA GLY A 214 -14.92 -34.67 -6.38
C GLY A 214 -15.38 -35.32 -5.08
N ALA A 215 -15.97 -34.54 -4.17
CA ALA A 215 -16.50 -35.05 -2.90
C ALA A 215 -17.62 -36.08 -3.08
N GLN A 216 -18.48 -35.92 -4.09
CA GLN A 216 -19.51 -36.90 -4.44
C GLN A 216 -18.89 -38.22 -4.92
N VAL A 217 -17.92 -38.15 -5.84
CA VAL A 217 -17.21 -39.33 -6.36
C VAL A 217 -16.45 -40.07 -5.25
N ASP A 218 -15.81 -39.36 -4.32
CA ASP A 218 -15.11 -39.97 -3.20
C ASP A 218 -16.08 -40.68 -2.23
N ASN A 219 -17.25 -40.10 -1.99
CA ASN A 219 -18.30 -40.74 -1.20
C ASN A 219 -18.84 -42.01 -1.87
N GLU A 220 -19.09 -41.98 -3.17
CA GLU A 220 -19.54 -43.15 -3.93
C GLU A 220 -18.50 -44.29 -3.88
N ARG A 221 -17.21 -43.97 -4.05
CA ARG A 221 -16.11 -44.94 -3.92
C ARG A 221 -16.06 -45.55 -2.53
N ARG A 222 -16.27 -44.74 -1.49
CA ARG A 222 -16.28 -45.20 -0.09
C ARG A 222 -17.49 -46.10 0.21
N ILE A 223 -18.67 -45.76 -0.28
CA ILE A 223 -19.86 -46.60 -0.16
C ILE A 223 -19.64 -47.94 -0.89
N TYR A 224 -19.12 -47.90 -2.11
CA TYR A 224 -18.80 -49.10 -2.88
C TYR A 224 -17.78 -50.00 -2.17
N SER A 225 -16.71 -49.44 -1.59
CA SER A 225 -15.71 -50.22 -0.86
C SER A 225 -16.27 -50.87 0.40
N ILE A 226 -17.15 -50.19 1.13
CA ILE A 226 -17.87 -50.74 2.29
C ILE A 226 -18.78 -51.90 1.86
N HIS A 227 -19.56 -51.74 0.79
CA HIS A 227 -20.41 -52.82 0.29
C HIS A 227 -19.58 -54.03 -0.15
N ARG A 228 -18.49 -53.80 -0.90
CA ARG A 228 -17.58 -54.87 -1.34
C ARG A 228 -16.99 -55.63 -0.14
N LEU A 229 -16.55 -54.94 0.91
CA LEU A 229 -16.03 -55.56 2.12
C LEU A 229 -17.10 -56.40 2.83
N ARG A 230 -18.34 -55.89 2.91
CA ARG A 230 -19.47 -56.61 3.51
C ARG A 230 -19.82 -57.89 2.73
N TYR A 231 -19.80 -57.85 1.40
CA TYR A 231 -20.01 -59.04 0.57
C TYR A 231 -18.88 -60.07 0.76
N LEU A 232 -17.63 -59.62 0.82
CA LEU A 232 -16.49 -60.50 1.09
C LEU A 232 -16.59 -61.17 2.46
N LEU A 233 -16.98 -60.42 3.50
CA LEU A 233 -17.20 -60.97 4.85
C LEU A 233 -18.35 -61.99 4.85
N LEU A 234 -19.48 -61.68 4.22
CA LEU A 234 -20.61 -62.59 4.13
C LEU A 234 -20.23 -63.90 3.43
N ALA A 235 -19.52 -63.79 2.29
CA ALA A 235 -19.04 -64.96 1.54
C ALA A 235 -18.08 -65.82 2.37
N PHE A 236 -17.17 -65.19 3.14
CA PHE A 236 -16.29 -65.89 4.06
C PHE A 236 -17.06 -66.68 5.12
N PHE A 237 -18.05 -66.06 5.77
CA PHE A 237 -18.89 -66.75 6.76
C PHE A 237 -19.68 -67.91 6.15
N ILE A 238 -20.22 -67.76 4.95
CA ILE A 238 -20.93 -68.84 4.23
C ILE A 238 -19.98 -70.03 3.98
N VAL A 239 -18.76 -69.77 3.51
CA VAL A 239 -17.78 -70.82 3.26
C VAL A 239 -17.34 -71.51 4.55
N VAL A 240 -17.02 -70.74 5.59
CA VAL A 240 -16.63 -71.29 6.91
C VAL A 240 -17.77 -72.10 7.51
N PHE A 241 -19.02 -71.63 7.41
CA PHE A 241 -20.19 -72.35 7.89
C PHE A 241 -20.42 -73.65 7.10
N ALA A 242 -20.27 -73.62 5.78
CA ALA A 242 -20.36 -74.83 4.94
C ALA A 242 -19.27 -75.85 5.30
N LEU A 243 -18.04 -75.39 5.53
CA LEU A 243 -16.92 -76.23 5.99
C LEU A 243 -17.18 -76.78 7.40
N PHE A 244 -17.77 -75.99 8.30
CA PHE A 244 -18.14 -76.42 9.64
C PHE A 244 -19.23 -77.49 9.62
N ILE A 245 -20.28 -77.31 8.81
CA ILE A 245 -21.31 -78.34 8.58
C ILE A 245 -20.66 -79.62 8.01
N HIS A 246 -19.76 -79.47 7.05
CA HIS A 246 -19.07 -80.63 6.46
C HIS A 246 -18.21 -81.36 7.50
N PHE A 247 -17.48 -80.63 8.34
CA PHE A 247 -16.69 -81.17 9.44
C PHE A 247 -17.58 -81.90 10.47
N LEU A 248 -18.70 -81.31 10.88
CA LEU A 248 -19.67 -81.96 11.77
C LEU A 248 -20.22 -83.26 11.16
N ARG A 249 -20.46 -83.28 9.85
CA ARG A 249 -20.91 -84.48 9.13
C ARG A 249 -19.85 -85.59 9.15
N ILE A 250 -18.57 -85.25 9.05
CA ILE A 250 -17.46 -86.21 9.11
C ILE A 250 -17.26 -86.77 10.53
N VAL A 251 -17.47 -85.95 11.57
CA VAL A 251 -17.17 -86.33 12.96
C VAL A 251 -18.33 -87.05 13.66
N MET A 252 -19.58 -86.77 13.29
CA MET A 252 -20.76 -87.30 14.00
C MET A 252 -21.42 -88.53 13.37
N ASP A 253 -20.82 -89.14 12.33
CA ASP A 253 -21.32 -90.34 11.64
C ASP A 253 -22.86 -90.38 11.46
N TRP A 254 -23.38 -89.46 10.65
CA TRP A 254 -24.72 -89.52 10.03
C TRP A 254 -24.60 -89.58 8.50
#